data_AF-A0A3R6WJ44-F1
#
_entry.id   AF-A0A3R6WJ44-F1
#
_cell.length_a   1.000
_cell.length_b   1.000
_cell.length_c   1.000
_cell.angle_alpha   90.00
_cell.angle_beta   90.00
_cell.angle_gamma   90.00
#
_symmetry.space_group_name_H-M   'P 1'
#
loop_
_entity.id
_entity.type
_entity.pdbx_description
1 polymer ?
#
loop_
_entity_poly.entity_id
_entity_poly.type
_entity_poly.pdbx_seq_one_letter_code
_entity_poly.pdbx_strand_id
1 'polypeptide(L)'
;MSTLSHGRKGLQELLQRNKKWAHDIKKQNPTYFSKLVDQQSPEVLWIGTPTPTFLLITDLNALSVLEYAVTALKVKHIIVCGHYGCGGVNAAMTQKEFGLVDNWLRSIKDIYSDNANVLGRISDDKKRSDLLTELNVAKAVYNVCHTRIVQTAWQSGQELHIHGWCYRLKDGIIRDLKICISGEDQVEDIYRKMQEKQSPELCLARTFASISTGEKGLHELLERNKKWAAKVQKEDPTYFAKLEHQQAPEVLWIGEACGHYGCGGVNAALTQQEFGLVDNWLRNIKDLYITNHQQFERITDEKERQDLMTELNVAKSVYNICHTRIVQNAWLRGQELNVHGWCYRLKDGIIRDLKIRVTGEDQVEAIYRKMLDKEHPEA
;
A
#
# COMPACT_ATOMS: atom_id res chain seq x y z
N MET A 1 17.65 19.74 8.62
CA MET A 1 18.00 18.72 7.61
C MET A 1 18.26 19.44 6.30
N SER A 2 19.39 19.19 5.64
CA SER A 2 19.69 19.75 4.32
C SER A 2 18.79 19.11 3.27
N THR A 3 18.33 19.91 2.31
CA THR A 3 17.70 19.45 1.07
C THR A 3 18.58 18.37 0.44
N LEU A 4 17.96 17.31 -0.08
CA LEU A 4 18.71 16.29 -0.82
C LEU A 4 19.38 17.00 -2.01
N SER A 5 20.65 16.68 -2.25
CA SER A 5 21.28 17.09 -3.49
C SER A 5 20.57 16.39 -4.67
N HIS A 6 20.32 17.09 -5.77
CA HIS A 6 19.59 16.51 -6.90
C HIS A 6 20.38 15.37 -7.56
N GLY A 7 19.67 14.39 -8.12
CA GLY A 7 20.26 13.28 -8.88
C GLY A 7 21.06 12.28 -8.04
N ARG A 8 22.19 11.77 -8.59
CA ARG A 8 22.96 10.65 -8.01
C ARG A 8 23.46 10.91 -6.59
N LYS A 9 23.80 12.16 -6.26
CA LYS A 9 24.31 12.53 -4.94
C LYS A 9 23.22 12.39 -3.86
N GLY A 10 21.99 12.79 -4.14
CA GLY A 10 20.87 12.64 -3.21
C GLY A 10 20.53 11.19 -2.90
N LEU A 11 20.59 10.29 -3.88
CA LEU A 11 20.31 8.87 -3.65
C LEU A 11 21.41 8.17 -2.84
N GLN A 12 22.68 8.50 -3.07
CA GLN A 12 23.77 8.01 -2.22
C GLN A 12 23.65 8.55 -0.79
N GLU A 13 23.24 9.81 -0.63
CA GLU A 13 22.91 10.38 0.67
C GLU A 13 21.76 9.60 1.34
N LEU A 14 20.72 9.19 0.62
CA LEU A 14 19.62 8.39 1.18
C LEU A 14 20.10 7.04 1.70
N LEU A 15 20.94 6.32 0.93
CA LEU A 15 21.53 5.05 1.39
C LEU A 15 22.43 5.25 2.62
N GLN A 16 23.20 6.33 2.65
CA GLN A 16 24.04 6.67 3.80
C GLN A 16 23.20 7.06 5.04
N ARG A 17 22.11 7.82 4.84
CA ARG A 17 21.13 8.16 5.88
C ARG A 17 20.45 6.91 6.41
N ASN A 18 20.08 5.96 5.56
CA ASN A 18 19.53 4.66 5.97
C ASN A 18 20.54 3.86 6.82
N LYS A 19 21.81 3.74 6.40
CA LYS A 19 22.84 3.06 7.19
C LYS A 19 23.04 3.71 8.56
N LYS A 20 23.09 5.05 8.60
CA LYS A 20 23.21 5.80 9.85
C LYS A 20 21.99 5.55 10.75
N TRP A 21 20.78 5.65 10.21
CA TRP A 21 19.55 5.36 10.93
C TRP A 21 19.54 3.94 11.51
N ALA A 22 19.88 2.93 10.71
CA ALA A 22 19.91 1.55 11.17
C ALA A 22 20.94 1.34 12.30
N HIS A 23 22.11 1.98 12.19
CA HIS A 23 23.11 1.98 13.26
C HIS A 23 22.59 2.65 14.54
N ASP A 24 22.00 3.84 14.42
CA ASP A 24 21.48 4.61 15.56
C ASP A 24 20.35 3.87 16.26
N ILE A 25 19.44 3.24 15.51
CA ILE A 25 18.35 2.40 16.06
C ILE A 25 18.90 1.18 16.77
N LYS A 26 19.85 0.46 16.17
CA LYS A 26 20.48 -0.70 16.81
C LYS A 26 21.24 -0.31 18.08
N LYS A 27 21.83 0.88 18.12
CA LYS A 27 22.49 1.42 19.31
C LYS A 27 21.50 1.76 20.42
N GLN A 28 20.34 2.32 20.08
CA GLN A 28 19.28 2.67 21.04
C GLN A 28 18.50 1.43 21.53
N ASN A 29 18.28 0.46 20.65
CA ASN A 29 17.56 -0.78 20.94
C ASN A 29 18.23 -1.95 20.19
N PRO A 30 19.17 -2.67 20.82
CA PRO A 30 19.90 -3.77 20.20
C PRO A 30 19.02 -4.91 19.66
N THR A 31 17.83 -5.09 20.25
CA THR A 31 16.86 -6.13 19.88
C THR A 31 15.82 -5.68 18.85
N TYR A 32 15.90 -4.44 18.37
CA TYR A 32 14.87 -3.87 17.49
C TYR A 32 14.64 -4.71 16.23
N PHE A 33 15.71 -5.01 15.49
CA PHE A 33 15.58 -5.74 14.22
C PHE A 33 15.29 -7.23 14.39
N SER A 34 15.77 -7.87 15.48
CA SER A 34 15.40 -9.26 15.75
C SER A 34 13.91 -9.36 16.07
N LYS A 35 13.39 -8.47 16.93
CA LYS A 35 11.96 -8.39 17.20
C LYS A 35 11.13 -8.06 15.96
N LEU A 36 11.65 -7.22 15.06
CA LEU A 36 10.97 -6.88 13.81
C LEU A 36 10.84 -8.10 12.88
N VAL A 37 11.86 -8.96 12.82
CA VAL A 37 11.81 -10.22 12.07
C VAL A 37 10.79 -11.17 12.69
N ASP A 38 10.69 -11.22 14.02
CA ASP A 38 9.75 -12.09 14.73
C ASP A 38 8.27 -11.60 14.63
N GLN A 39 8.03 -10.35 14.21
CA GLN A 39 6.70 -9.72 14.12
C GLN A 39 6.06 -9.86 12.72
N GLN A 40 5.98 -11.07 12.18
CA GLN A 40 5.39 -11.32 10.84
C GLN A 40 3.91 -11.76 10.85
N SER A 41 3.22 -11.65 11.99
CA SER A 41 1.78 -11.92 12.11
C SER A 41 1.03 -10.64 12.51
N PRO A 42 0.79 -9.71 11.56
CA PRO A 42 0.10 -8.47 11.88
C PRO A 42 -1.36 -8.74 12.24
N GLU A 43 -1.88 -8.05 13.26
CA GLU A 43 -3.31 -8.07 13.58
C GLU A 43 -4.11 -7.05 12.75
N VAL A 44 -3.41 -6.13 12.08
CA VAL A 44 -3.99 -4.97 11.40
C VAL A 44 -3.49 -4.89 9.96
N LEU A 45 -4.42 -4.80 9.01
CA LEU A 45 -4.15 -4.30 7.66
C LEU A 45 -4.43 -2.80 7.61
N TRP A 46 -3.45 -2.00 7.20
CA TRP A 46 -3.62 -0.57 6.96
C TRP A 46 -3.68 -0.28 5.47
N ILE A 47 -4.82 0.24 5.01
CA ILE A 47 -5.01 0.70 3.63
C ILE A 47 -5.02 2.22 3.66
N GLY A 48 -3.90 2.81 3.26
CA GLY A 48 -3.74 4.25 3.10
C GLY A 48 -2.62 4.53 2.12
N THR A 49 -2.67 5.66 1.44
CA THR A 49 -1.67 6.04 0.44
C THR A 49 -1.25 7.51 0.64
N PRO A 50 -0.08 7.94 0.13
CA PRO A 50 0.26 9.36 0.03
C PRO A 50 -0.60 10.12 -1.00
N THR A 51 -1.48 9.41 -1.69
CA THR A 51 -2.48 9.90 -2.66
C THR A 51 -3.88 9.63 -2.08
N PRO A 52 -5.00 9.80 -2.81
CA PRO A 52 -6.28 9.40 -2.23
C PRO A 52 -6.30 7.90 -1.98
N THR A 53 -6.96 7.47 -0.92
CA THR A 53 -7.15 6.05 -0.65
C THR A 53 -8.28 5.56 -1.54
N PHE A 54 -7.97 4.62 -2.43
CA PHE A 54 -8.93 4.02 -3.34
C PHE A 54 -9.05 2.54 -3.04
N LEU A 55 -10.27 2.06 -3.06
CA LEU A 55 -10.60 0.65 -3.09
C LEU A 55 -11.67 0.48 -4.15
N LEU A 56 -11.23 0.44 -5.40
CA LEU A 56 -12.11 0.06 -6.51
C LEU A 56 -12.40 -1.44 -6.37
N ILE A 57 -13.67 -1.82 -6.51
CA ILE A 57 -14.13 -3.21 -6.30
C ILE A 57 -13.53 -4.22 -7.29
N THR A 58 -12.86 -3.76 -8.35
CA THR A 58 -12.17 -4.58 -9.35
C THR A 58 -10.66 -4.34 -9.41
N ASP A 59 -10.10 -3.58 -8.47
CA ASP A 59 -8.65 -3.37 -8.41
C ASP A 59 -7.95 -4.59 -7.80
N LEU A 60 -7.33 -5.40 -8.66
CA LEU A 60 -6.59 -6.58 -8.24
C LEU A 60 -5.39 -6.28 -7.33
N ASN A 61 -4.82 -5.08 -7.40
CA ASN A 61 -3.75 -4.69 -6.47
C ASN A 61 -4.31 -4.64 -5.04
N ALA A 62 -5.35 -3.82 -4.81
CA ALA A 62 -5.97 -3.73 -3.50
C ALA A 62 -6.62 -5.05 -3.04
N LEU A 63 -7.29 -5.78 -3.94
CA LEU A 63 -7.93 -7.06 -3.63
C LEU A 63 -6.94 -8.17 -3.26
N SER A 64 -5.77 -8.24 -3.93
CA SER A 64 -4.75 -9.23 -3.59
C SER A 64 -4.13 -8.97 -2.21
N VAL A 65 -3.84 -7.70 -1.88
CA VAL A 65 -3.37 -7.32 -0.54
C VAL A 65 -4.43 -7.65 0.52
N LEU A 66 -5.70 -7.34 0.23
CA LEU A 66 -6.82 -7.63 1.12
C LEU A 66 -6.99 -9.13 1.37
N GLU A 67 -6.98 -9.95 0.31
CA GLU A 67 -7.12 -11.41 0.44
C GLU A 67 -5.95 -12.03 1.19
N TYR A 68 -4.71 -11.62 0.89
CA TYR A 68 -3.55 -12.13 1.61
C TYR A 68 -3.65 -11.81 3.11
N ALA A 69 -4.00 -10.56 3.46
CA ALA A 69 -4.15 -10.16 4.85
C ALA A 69 -5.27 -10.91 5.58
N VAL A 70 -6.43 -11.06 4.95
CA VAL A 70 -7.61 -11.68 5.58
C VAL A 70 -7.50 -13.20 5.61
N THR A 71 -7.05 -13.82 4.52
CA THR A 71 -7.06 -15.27 4.34
C THR A 71 -5.79 -15.92 4.87
N ALA A 72 -4.61 -15.37 4.55
CA ALA A 72 -3.32 -15.96 4.94
C ALA A 72 -2.84 -15.45 6.30
N LEU A 73 -2.87 -14.12 6.52
CA LEU A 73 -2.39 -13.53 7.78
C LEU A 73 -3.42 -13.50 8.90
N LYS A 74 -4.70 -13.73 8.58
CA LYS A 74 -5.81 -13.72 9.54
C LYS A 74 -5.87 -12.43 10.38
N VAL A 75 -5.68 -11.27 9.74
CA VAL A 75 -5.82 -9.98 10.41
C VAL A 75 -7.20 -9.86 11.06
N LYS A 76 -7.27 -9.14 12.18
CA LYS A 76 -8.51 -8.87 12.93
C LYS A 76 -9.10 -7.51 12.59
N HIS A 77 -8.26 -6.58 12.14
CA HIS A 77 -8.66 -5.22 11.84
C HIS A 77 -8.17 -4.78 10.46
N ILE A 78 -9.05 -4.16 9.67
CA ILE A 78 -8.70 -3.44 8.46
C ILE A 78 -8.97 -1.97 8.71
N ILE A 79 -7.98 -1.11 8.51
CA ILE A 79 -8.12 0.34 8.68
C ILE A 79 -7.98 0.98 7.30
N VAL A 80 -9.04 1.59 6.81
CA VAL A 80 -9.03 2.46 5.64
C VAL A 80 -8.78 3.88 6.12
N CYS A 81 -7.63 4.45 5.78
CA CYS A 81 -7.21 5.74 6.33
C CYS A 81 -6.96 6.77 5.23
N GLY A 82 -7.79 7.80 5.20
CA GLY A 82 -7.60 8.99 4.36
C GLY A 82 -6.76 10.06 5.03
N HIS A 83 -6.45 11.12 4.30
CA HIS A 83 -5.76 12.28 4.86
C HIS A 83 -6.30 13.59 4.31
N TYR A 84 -6.44 14.57 5.19
CA TYR A 84 -6.92 15.90 4.80
C TYR A 84 -5.90 16.64 3.91
N GLY A 85 -6.40 17.50 3.03
CA GLY A 85 -5.56 18.19 2.05
C GLY A 85 -4.97 17.25 0.99
N CYS A 86 -5.67 16.16 0.67
CA CYS A 86 -5.22 15.19 -0.31
C CYS A 86 -5.21 15.78 -1.73
N GLY A 87 -4.05 15.73 -2.39
CA GLY A 87 -3.86 16.28 -3.73
C GLY A 87 -4.81 15.67 -4.77
N GLY A 88 -5.08 14.36 -4.71
CA GLY A 88 -6.00 13.73 -5.66
C GLY A 88 -7.49 14.02 -5.37
N VAL A 89 -7.88 14.20 -4.10
CA VAL A 89 -9.23 14.67 -3.74
C VAL A 89 -9.41 16.11 -4.26
N ASN A 90 -8.43 16.97 -4.01
CA ASN A 90 -8.43 18.34 -4.53
C ASN A 90 -8.46 18.37 -6.06
N ALA A 91 -7.70 17.51 -6.74
CA ALA A 91 -7.72 17.38 -8.19
C ALA A 91 -9.11 16.98 -8.71
N ALA A 92 -9.75 15.99 -8.07
CA ALA A 92 -11.08 15.49 -8.42
C ALA A 92 -12.17 16.56 -8.26
N MET A 93 -12.02 17.51 -7.34
CA MET A 93 -12.93 18.65 -7.18
C MET A 93 -12.83 19.69 -8.30
N THR A 94 -11.84 19.59 -9.19
CA THR A 94 -11.65 20.53 -10.30
C THR A 94 -12.02 19.94 -11.64
N GLN A 95 -12.23 20.82 -12.62
CA GLN A 95 -12.38 20.46 -14.04
C GLN A 95 -11.04 20.38 -14.78
N LYS A 96 -9.91 20.50 -14.08
CA LYS A 96 -8.59 20.37 -14.71
C LYS A 96 -8.34 18.92 -15.14
N GLU A 97 -7.60 18.76 -16.22
CA GLU A 97 -7.16 17.46 -16.72
C GLU A 97 -5.76 17.12 -16.20
N PHE A 98 -5.60 15.90 -15.73
CA PHE A 98 -4.34 15.35 -15.20
C PHE A 98 -3.90 14.08 -15.97
N GLY A 99 -4.63 13.69 -17.02
CA GLY A 99 -4.26 12.60 -17.92
C GLY A 99 -4.74 11.25 -17.45
N LEU A 100 -3.90 10.21 -17.52
CA LEU A 100 -4.31 8.83 -17.19
C LEU A 100 -4.92 8.70 -15.78
N VAL A 101 -4.41 9.49 -14.83
CA VAL A 101 -4.89 9.49 -13.44
C VAL A 101 -6.35 9.94 -13.31
N ASP A 102 -6.89 10.70 -14.26
CA ASP A 102 -8.30 11.15 -14.22
C ASP A 102 -9.28 9.98 -14.23
N ASN A 103 -8.92 8.87 -14.90
CA ASN A 103 -9.72 7.64 -14.87
C ASN A 103 -9.83 7.07 -13.45
N TRP A 104 -8.76 7.20 -12.68
CA TRP A 104 -8.70 6.74 -11.30
C TRP A 104 -9.42 7.72 -10.36
N LEU A 105 -9.24 9.02 -10.58
CA LEU A 105 -9.94 10.10 -9.85
C LEU A 105 -11.45 10.10 -10.08
N ARG A 106 -11.95 9.45 -11.14
CA ARG A 106 -13.38 9.38 -11.46
C ARG A 106 -14.21 8.84 -10.30
N SER A 107 -13.71 7.84 -9.58
CA SER A 107 -14.40 7.31 -8.39
C SER A 107 -14.66 8.36 -7.31
N ILE A 108 -13.74 9.32 -7.11
CA ILE A 108 -13.94 10.45 -6.20
C ILE A 108 -14.90 11.48 -6.81
N LYS A 109 -14.86 11.68 -8.13
CA LYS A 109 -15.82 12.56 -8.84
C LYS A 109 -17.25 12.02 -8.75
N ASP A 110 -17.44 10.70 -8.80
CA ASP A 110 -18.73 10.06 -8.61
C ASP A 110 -19.25 10.33 -7.19
N ILE A 111 -18.42 10.16 -6.16
CA ILE A 111 -18.76 10.52 -4.77
C ILE A 111 -19.12 12.02 -4.64
N TYR A 112 -18.37 12.90 -5.32
CA TYR A 112 -18.66 14.33 -5.34
C TYR A 112 -20.04 14.61 -5.97
N SER A 113 -20.33 13.97 -7.10
CA SER A 113 -21.60 14.08 -7.81
C SER A 113 -22.78 13.60 -6.95
N ASP A 114 -22.66 12.41 -6.35
CA ASP A 114 -23.69 11.82 -5.49
C ASP A 114 -23.98 12.67 -4.25
N ASN A 115 -23.01 13.47 -3.80
CA ASN A 115 -23.12 14.33 -2.62
C ASN A 115 -23.16 15.83 -2.96
N ALA A 116 -23.43 16.19 -4.23
CA ALA A 116 -23.35 17.56 -4.73
C ALA A 116 -24.21 18.55 -3.93
N ASN A 117 -25.39 18.13 -3.46
CA ASN A 117 -26.29 18.96 -2.65
C ASN A 117 -25.68 19.36 -1.30
N VAL A 118 -24.96 18.45 -0.64
CA VAL A 118 -24.33 18.70 0.66
C VAL A 118 -23.05 19.49 0.47
N LEU A 119 -22.22 19.07 -0.49
CA LEU A 119 -20.93 19.71 -0.79
C LEU A 119 -21.11 21.14 -1.33
N GLY A 120 -22.14 21.39 -2.13
CA GLY A 120 -22.46 22.71 -2.69
C GLY A 120 -22.91 23.74 -1.64
N ARG A 121 -23.36 23.31 -0.45
CA ARG A 121 -23.71 24.20 0.66
C ARG A 121 -22.50 24.70 1.46
N ILE A 122 -21.34 24.06 1.28
CA ILE A 122 -20.12 24.43 1.98
C ILE A 122 -19.38 25.47 1.14
N SER A 123 -19.32 26.72 1.60
CA SER A 123 -18.62 27.80 0.90
C SER A 123 -17.08 27.70 0.96
N ASP A 124 -16.55 27.15 2.05
CA ASP A 124 -15.11 26.97 2.26
C ASP A 124 -14.60 25.72 1.52
N ASP A 125 -13.78 25.91 0.48
CA ASP A 125 -13.21 24.82 -0.32
C ASP A 125 -12.39 23.83 0.49
N LYS A 126 -11.71 24.27 1.56
CA LYS A 126 -10.96 23.35 2.44
C LYS A 126 -11.90 22.45 3.21
N LYS A 127 -12.98 23.00 3.76
CA LYS A 127 -14.01 22.19 4.44
C LYS A 127 -14.73 21.26 3.48
N ARG A 128 -14.96 21.69 2.23
CA ARG A 128 -15.55 20.85 1.19
C ARG A 128 -14.64 19.67 0.82
N SER A 129 -13.34 19.93 0.66
CA SER A 129 -12.32 18.90 0.44
C SER A 129 -12.18 17.94 1.62
N ASP A 130 -12.21 18.47 2.85
CA ASP A 130 -12.17 17.66 4.06
C ASP A 130 -13.37 16.70 4.12
N LEU A 131 -14.60 17.19 3.87
CA LEU A 131 -15.79 16.33 3.82
C LEU A 131 -15.71 15.29 2.69
N LEU A 132 -15.28 15.68 1.49
CA LEU A 132 -15.12 14.73 0.38
C LEU A 132 -14.10 13.64 0.70
N THR A 133 -13.04 13.98 1.44
CA THR A 133 -12.05 13.02 1.93
C THR A 133 -12.69 12.00 2.87
N GLU A 134 -13.51 12.46 3.83
CA GLU A 134 -14.22 11.58 4.77
C GLU A 134 -15.24 10.67 4.05
N LEU A 135 -16.00 11.22 3.09
CA LEU A 135 -16.91 10.45 2.25
C LEU A 135 -16.18 9.42 1.39
N ASN A 136 -15.00 9.75 0.88
CA ASN A 136 -14.16 8.81 0.14
C ASN A 136 -13.68 7.65 1.02
N VAL A 137 -13.27 7.92 2.27
CA VAL A 137 -12.93 6.87 3.24
C VAL A 137 -14.15 6.00 3.54
N ALA A 138 -15.31 6.60 3.78
CA ALA A 138 -16.55 5.87 4.02
C ALA A 138 -16.91 4.95 2.84
N LYS A 139 -16.79 5.45 1.60
CA LYS A 139 -17.03 4.64 0.39
C LYS A 139 -16.01 3.52 0.22
N ALA A 140 -14.74 3.76 0.54
CA ALA A 140 -13.71 2.74 0.50
C ALA A 140 -13.94 1.64 1.57
N VAL A 141 -14.34 2.01 2.79
CA VAL A 141 -14.78 1.04 3.83
C VAL A 141 -15.97 0.23 3.32
N TYR A 142 -16.98 0.90 2.75
CA TYR A 142 -18.12 0.24 2.14
C TYR A 142 -17.67 -0.80 1.11
N ASN A 143 -16.82 -0.42 0.15
CA ASN A 143 -16.32 -1.33 -0.89
C ASN A 143 -15.57 -2.53 -0.31
N VAL A 144 -14.75 -2.35 0.73
CA VAL A 144 -14.05 -3.45 1.43
C VAL A 144 -15.04 -4.44 2.03
N CYS A 145 -16.05 -3.94 2.73
CA CYS A 145 -17.10 -4.78 3.34
C CYS A 145 -17.86 -5.59 2.29
N HIS A 146 -17.94 -5.09 1.06
CA HIS A 146 -18.67 -5.72 -0.05
C HIS A 146 -17.84 -6.75 -0.83
N THR A 147 -16.56 -6.92 -0.49
CA THR A 147 -15.73 -7.93 -1.15
C THR A 147 -16.11 -9.34 -0.72
N ARG A 148 -16.03 -10.30 -1.66
CA ARG A 148 -16.20 -11.73 -1.37
C ARG A 148 -15.21 -12.23 -0.31
N ILE A 149 -14.03 -11.60 -0.22
CA ILE A 149 -12.98 -11.89 0.76
C ILE A 149 -13.52 -11.66 2.18
N VAL A 150 -13.94 -10.43 2.48
CA VAL A 150 -14.45 -10.04 3.81
C VAL A 150 -15.75 -10.76 4.16
N GLN A 151 -16.67 -10.84 3.20
CA GLN A 151 -17.94 -11.54 3.38
C GLN A 151 -17.74 -13.03 3.71
N THR A 152 -16.76 -13.69 3.08
CA THR A 152 -16.44 -15.09 3.39
C THR A 152 -15.79 -15.24 4.76
N ALA A 153 -14.90 -14.31 5.15
CA ALA A 153 -14.33 -14.28 6.48
C ALA A 153 -15.43 -14.22 7.56
N TRP A 154 -16.37 -13.28 7.46
CA TRP A 154 -17.48 -13.15 8.41
C TRP A 154 -18.36 -14.41 8.47
N GLN A 155 -18.72 -14.98 7.32
CA GLN A 155 -19.52 -16.21 7.27
C GLN A 155 -18.81 -17.41 7.88
N SER A 156 -17.48 -17.48 7.78
CA SER A 156 -16.68 -18.52 8.44
C SER A 156 -16.49 -18.29 9.95
N GLY A 157 -17.07 -17.24 10.51
CA GLY A 157 -16.91 -16.87 11.93
C GLY A 157 -15.57 -16.22 12.26
N GLN A 158 -14.78 -15.78 11.27
CA GLN A 158 -13.55 -15.05 11.51
C GLN A 158 -13.86 -13.67 12.10
N GLU A 159 -13.26 -13.35 13.25
CA GLU A 159 -13.31 -12.02 13.87
C GLU A 159 -12.60 -11.01 12.95
N LEU A 160 -13.35 -10.09 12.35
CA LEU A 160 -12.82 -9.09 11.42
C LEU A 160 -13.62 -7.78 11.51
N HIS A 161 -12.90 -6.67 11.73
CA HIS A 161 -13.48 -5.33 11.85
C HIS A 161 -12.87 -4.38 10.82
N ILE A 162 -13.70 -3.60 10.13
CA ILE A 162 -13.26 -2.62 9.13
C ILE A 162 -13.57 -1.21 9.63
N HIS A 163 -12.54 -0.35 9.64
CA HIS A 163 -12.56 0.98 10.24
C HIS A 163 -12.26 2.07 9.22
N GLY A 164 -12.91 3.22 9.36
CA GLY A 164 -12.64 4.41 8.56
C GLY A 164 -12.00 5.53 9.39
N TRP A 165 -10.74 5.87 9.10
CA TRP A 165 -9.98 6.90 9.79
C TRP A 165 -9.50 8.02 8.84
N CYS A 166 -9.19 9.19 9.40
CA CYS A 166 -8.54 10.28 8.69
C CYS A 166 -7.44 10.92 9.55
N TYR A 167 -6.35 11.38 8.95
CA TYR A 167 -5.35 12.18 9.68
C TYR A 167 -5.02 13.49 8.94
N ARG A 168 -4.37 14.42 9.65
CA ARG A 168 -3.89 15.66 9.05
C ARG A 168 -2.39 15.78 9.19
N LEU A 169 -1.70 16.16 8.11
CA LEU A 169 -0.25 16.34 8.13
C LEU A 169 0.19 17.43 9.12
N LYS A 170 -0.59 18.50 9.28
CA LYS A 170 -0.27 19.64 10.16
C LYS A 170 -0.15 19.29 11.65
N ASP A 171 -0.71 18.17 12.08
CA ASP A 171 -0.70 17.73 13.49
C ASP A 171 -0.30 16.27 13.69
N GLY A 172 -0.30 15.45 12.63
CA GLY A 172 -0.01 14.03 12.71
C GLY A 172 -1.03 13.22 13.50
N ILE A 173 -2.20 13.81 13.83
CA ILE A 173 -3.21 13.18 14.68
C ILE A 173 -4.19 12.41 13.80
N ILE A 174 -4.36 11.12 14.11
CA ILE A 174 -5.38 10.26 13.53
C ILE A 174 -6.71 10.51 14.23
N ARG A 175 -7.76 10.62 13.43
CA ARG A 175 -9.15 10.88 13.82
C ARG A 175 -10.00 9.72 13.33
N ASP A 176 -10.77 9.18 14.26
CA ASP A 176 -11.74 8.12 13.99
C ASP A 176 -13.02 8.75 13.44
N LEU A 177 -13.44 8.32 12.23
CA LEU A 177 -14.69 8.79 11.60
C LEU A 177 -15.94 8.14 12.19
N LYS A 178 -15.77 7.27 13.21
CA LYS A 178 -16.84 6.50 13.84
C LYS A 178 -17.52 5.53 12.87
N ILE A 179 -16.74 5.05 11.90
CA ILE A 179 -17.13 4.01 10.96
C ILE A 179 -16.45 2.73 11.40
N CYS A 180 -17.24 1.75 11.86
CA CYS A 180 -16.78 0.41 12.20
C CYS A 180 -17.83 -0.61 11.77
N ILE A 181 -17.45 -1.55 10.90
CA ILE A 181 -18.29 -2.66 10.45
C ILE A 181 -17.62 -3.97 10.83
N SER A 182 -18.35 -4.87 11.48
CA SER A 182 -17.83 -6.11 12.07
C SER A 182 -18.60 -7.37 11.66
N GLY A 183 -19.64 -7.25 10.84
CA GLY A 183 -20.44 -8.39 10.42
C GLY A 183 -21.19 -8.16 9.11
N GLU A 184 -21.57 -9.26 8.47
CA GLU A 184 -22.34 -9.27 7.21
C GLU A 184 -23.77 -8.72 7.42
N ASP A 185 -24.32 -8.81 8.63
CA ASP A 185 -25.63 -8.26 9.00
C ASP A 185 -25.70 -6.73 8.90
N GLN A 186 -24.54 -6.07 8.95
CA GLN A 186 -24.39 -4.62 8.79
C GLN A 186 -24.23 -4.20 7.31
N VAL A 187 -24.26 -5.15 6.38
CA VAL A 187 -24.22 -4.93 4.92
C VAL A 187 -25.58 -5.25 4.30
N GLU A 188 -25.98 -4.55 3.23
CA GLU A 188 -27.27 -4.72 2.58
C GLU A 188 -27.45 -6.12 1.97
N ASP A 189 -28.66 -6.68 2.07
CA ASP A 189 -28.97 -8.07 1.70
C ASP A 189 -28.53 -8.46 0.27
N ILE A 190 -28.63 -7.54 -0.70
CA ILE A 190 -28.27 -7.79 -2.10
C ILE A 190 -26.77 -8.10 -2.29
N TYR A 191 -25.93 -7.65 -1.35
CA TYR A 191 -24.48 -7.82 -1.42
C TYR A 191 -23.96 -8.97 -0.55
N ARG A 192 -24.83 -9.58 0.25
CA ARG A 192 -24.51 -10.78 1.04
C ARG A 192 -24.26 -11.97 0.13
N LYS A 193 -23.45 -12.96 0.56
CA LYS A 193 -23.32 -14.20 -0.25
C LYS A 193 -24.70 -14.81 -0.44
N MET A 194 -25.04 -15.16 -1.67
CA MET A 194 -26.17 -16.05 -1.90
C MET A 194 -25.92 -17.37 -1.16
N GLN A 195 -26.67 -17.62 -0.08
CA GLN A 195 -26.80 -18.97 0.48
C GLN A 195 -27.54 -19.84 -0.54
N GLU A 196 -27.22 -21.14 -0.59
CA GLU A 196 -27.67 -22.06 -1.65
C GLU A 196 -29.11 -21.80 -2.13
N LYS A 197 -29.24 -21.60 -3.45
CA LYS A 197 -30.49 -21.19 -4.08
C LYS A 197 -31.47 -22.37 -4.11
N GLN A 198 -32.46 -22.40 -3.21
CA GLN A 198 -33.50 -23.45 -3.23
C GLN A 198 -34.70 -23.11 -4.13
N SER A 199 -34.92 -21.84 -4.52
CA SER A 199 -35.97 -21.44 -5.49
C SER A 199 -35.83 -19.97 -5.97
N PRO A 200 -36.39 -19.57 -7.13
CA PRO A 200 -36.31 -18.19 -7.64
C PRO A 200 -37.44 -17.26 -7.15
N GLU A 201 -37.01 -16.07 -6.70
CA GLU A 201 -37.68 -14.75 -6.50
C GLU A 201 -38.54 -14.39 -5.25
N LEU A 202 -37.95 -13.46 -4.47
CA LEU A 202 -38.45 -12.29 -3.71
C LEU A 202 -39.67 -12.34 -2.75
N CYS A 203 -39.42 -11.91 -1.50
CA CYS A 203 -40.37 -11.09 -0.74
C CYS A 203 -39.63 -9.96 0.00
N LEU A 204 -40.05 -8.72 -0.25
CA LEU A 204 -39.55 -7.49 0.37
C LEU A 204 -40.10 -7.34 1.79
N ALA A 205 -39.19 -7.20 2.76
CA ALA A 205 -39.32 -6.26 3.87
C ALA A 205 -38.02 -6.30 4.68
N ARG A 206 -37.33 -5.15 4.84
CA ARG A 206 -36.94 -4.64 6.17
C ARG A 206 -36.11 -3.37 6.14
N THR A 207 -36.31 -2.63 7.22
CA THR A 207 -35.70 -1.40 7.69
C THR A 207 -34.19 -1.47 7.83
N PHE A 208 -33.50 -0.40 7.42
CA PHE A 208 -32.08 -0.15 7.59
C PHE A 208 -31.64 -0.33 9.06
N ALA A 209 -30.66 -1.21 9.30
CA ALA A 209 -29.98 -1.29 10.58
C ALA A 209 -28.99 -0.13 10.72
N SER A 210 -29.01 0.52 11.88
CA SER A 210 -28.04 1.55 12.26
C SER A 210 -26.64 0.94 12.40
N ILE A 211 -25.63 1.63 11.86
CA ILE A 211 -24.20 1.33 12.05
C ILE A 211 -23.90 1.32 13.55
N SER A 212 -23.45 0.18 14.08
CA SER A 212 -23.02 0.03 15.47
C SER A 212 -21.53 0.35 15.58
N THR A 213 -21.16 1.26 16.47
CA THR A 213 -19.76 1.61 16.77
C THR A 213 -19.14 0.52 17.65
N GLY A 214 -18.43 -0.41 17.02
CA GLY A 214 -17.64 -1.44 17.69
C GLY A 214 -16.39 -0.86 18.37
N GLU A 215 -16.55 -0.30 19.56
CA GLU A 215 -15.44 0.09 20.43
C GLU A 215 -14.91 -1.13 21.18
N LYS A 216 -13.82 -1.74 20.70
CA LYS A 216 -12.82 -2.41 21.56
C LYS A 216 -11.57 -2.75 20.73
N GLY A 217 -10.41 -2.28 21.20
CA GLY A 217 -9.09 -2.59 20.65
C GLY A 217 -8.30 -1.39 20.13
N LEU A 218 -8.90 -0.53 19.29
CA LEU A 218 -8.14 0.51 18.57
C LEU A 218 -8.03 1.87 19.28
N HIS A 219 -8.79 2.11 20.36
CA HIS A 219 -8.66 3.36 21.13
C HIS A 219 -7.21 3.57 21.61
N GLU A 220 -6.54 2.48 21.99
CA GLU A 220 -5.15 2.54 22.41
C GLU A 220 -4.20 2.99 21.28
N LEU A 221 -4.47 2.62 20.01
CA LEU A 221 -3.67 3.08 18.88
C LEU A 221 -3.82 4.58 18.65
N LEU A 222 -5.04 5.11 18.79
CA LEU A 222 -5.29 6.56 18.70
C LEU A 222 -4.59 7.32 19.83
N GLU A 223 -4.61 6.80 21.05
CA GLU A 223 -3.90 7.38 22.18
C GLU A 223 -2.36 7.29 22.02
N ARG A 224 -1.85 6.18 21.49
CA ARG A 224 -0.43 6.03 21.14
C ARG A 224 -0.02 7.01 20.04
N ASN A 225 -0.87 7.23 19.03
CA ASN A 225 -0.65 8.24 17.99
C ASN A 225 -0.59 9.66 18.58
N LYS A 226 -1.51 10.04 19.47
CA LYS A 226 -1.48 11.35 20.16
C LYS A 226 -0.19 11.53 20.97
N LYS A 227 0.24 10.50 21.72
CA LYS A 227 1.49 10.52 22.48
C LYS A 227 2.72 10.66 21.57
N TRP A 228 2.73 9.96 20.45
CA TRP A 228 3.78 10.06 19.45
C TRP A 228 3.84 11.46 18.83
N ALA A 229 2.70 12.01 18.39
CA ALA A 229 2.64 13.34 17.79
C ALA A 229 3.12 14.42 18.77
N ALA A 230 2.70 14.33 20.04
CA ALA A 230 3.18 15.23 21.09
C ALA A 230 4.70 15.12 21.33
N LYS A 231 5.24 13.90 21.31
CA LYS A 231 6.69 13.68 21.42
C LYS A 231 7.45 14.30 20.25
N VAL A 232 7.00 14.05 19.01
CA VAL A 232 7.63 14.61 17.80
C VAL A 232 7.58 16.13 17.80
N GLN A 233 6.44 16.73 18.15
CA GLN A 233 6.28 18.18 18.25
C GLN A 233 7.19 18.79 19.32
N LYS A 234 7.46 18.06 20.41
CA LYS A 234 8.41 18.48 21.45
C LYS A 234 9.86 18.41 20.98
N GLU A 235 10.21 17.41 20.18
CA GLU A 235 11.57 17.20 19.63
C GLU A 235 11.88 18.16 18.46
N ASP A 236 10.91 18.42 17.58
CA ASP A 236 10.98 19.43 16.52
C ASP A 236 9.62 20.15 16.37
N PRO A 237 9.45 21.35 16.96
CA PRO A 237 8.22 22.13 16.88
C PRO A 237 7.78 22.53 15.45
N THR A 238 8.69 22.42 14.49
CA THR A 238 8.42 22.76 13.09
C THR A 238 8.16 21.54 12.22
N TYR A 239 8.19 20.33 12.79
CA TYR A 239 8.11 19.06 12.06
C TYR A 239 6.85 18.97 11.18
N PHE A 240 5.67 19.11 11.79
CA PHE A 240 4.41 18.97 11.06
C PHE A 240 4.13 20.12 10.08
N ALA A 241 4.56 21.35 10.42
CA ALA A 241 4.48 22.48 9.50
C ALA A 241 5.35 22.25 8.25
N LYS A 242 6.58 21.75 8.43
CA LYS A 242 7.44 21.34 7.31
C LYS A 242 6.81 20.21 6.49
N LEU A 243 6.22 19.22 7.16
CA LEU A 243 5.60 18.07 6.49
C LEU A 243 4.39 18.48 5.64
N GLU A 244 3.57 19.41 6.11
CA GLU A 244 2.41 19.95 5.37
C GLU A 244 2.84 20.65 4.06
N HIS A 245 4.01 21.29 4.05
CA HIS A 245 4.53 21.99 2.88
C HIS A 245 5.29 21.10 1.88
N GLN A 246 5.53 19.82 2.18
CA GLN A 246 6.33 18.90 1.34
C GLN A 246 5.49 18.03 0.39
N GLN A 247 4.45 18.57 -0.25
CA GLN A 247 3.57 17.80 -1.15
C GLN A 247 4.09 17.57 -2.58
N ALA A 248 5.37 17.86 -2.86
CA ALA A 248 6.01 17.62 -4.16
C ALA A 248 7.27 16.75 -4.00
N PRO A 249 7.12 15.43 -3.83
CA PRO A 249 8.27 14.55 -3.63
C PRO A 249 9.12 14.45 -4.90
N GLU A 250 10.44 14.57 -4.76
CA GLU A 250 11.41 14.36 -5.86
C GLU A 250 11.59 12.88 -6.19
N VAL A 251 11.13 11.97 -5.30
CA VAL A 251 11.31 10.51 -5.42
C VAL A 251 9.98 9.82 -5.24
N LEU A 252 9.61 8.98 -6.22
CA LEU A 252 8.54 8.00 -6.07
C LEU A 252 9.13 6.68 -5.60
N TRP A 253 8.76 6.24 -4.41
CA TRP A 253 9.12 4.92 -3.89
C TRP A 253 8.00 3.92 -4.19
N ILE A 254 8.29 2.90 -5.00
CA ILE A 254 7.38 1.78 -5.23
C ILE A 254 7.87 0.62 -4.37
N GLY A 255 7.23 0.46 -3.20
CA GLY A 255 7.46 -0.68 -2.33
C GLY A 255 6.43 -1.75 -2.65
N GLU A 256 6.88 -2.91 -3.10
CA GLU A 256 6.02 -4.10 -3.07
C GLU A 256 5.90 -4.59 -1.63
N ALA A 257 4.75 -5.17 -1.27
CA ALA A 257 4.65 -6.00 -0.07
C ALA A 257 5.76 -7.08 -0.04
N CYS A 258 6.35 -7.39 -1.22
CA CYS A 258 7.47 -8.28 -1.43
C CYS A 258 8.81 -7.73 -1.89
N GLY A 259 9.05 -6.42 -1.76
CA GLY A 259 10.34 -5.82 -2.12
C GLY A 259 11.46 -6.03 -1.09
N HIS A 260 11.31 -6.98 -0.16
CA HIS A 260 12.29 -7.27 0.88
C HIS A 260 12.64 -8.76 0.90
N TYR A 261 13.88 -9.06 1.27
CA TYR A 261 14.32 -10.43 1.41
C TYR A 261 13.49 -11.15 2.47
N GLY A 262 13.08 -12.39 2.17
CA GLY A 262 12.18 -13.17 3.01
C GLY A 262 10.72 -12.68 3.01
N CYS A 263 10.25 -12.05 1.92
CA CYS A 263 8.82 -11.72 1.80
C CYS A 263 7.95 -12.98 1.81
N GLY A 264 6.86 -12.96 2.57
CA GLY A 264 5.84 -14.00 2.56
C GLY A 264 5.21 -14.27 1.19
N GLY A 265 5.05 -13.27 0.32
CA GLY A 265 4.53 -13.47 -1.05
C GLY A 265 5.55 -14.04 -2.04
N VAL A 266 6.84 -13.71 -1.93
CA VAL A 266 7.91 -14.40 -2.69
C VAL A 266 7.98 -15.86 -2.25
N ASN A 267 7.91 -16.10 -0.93
CA ASN A 267 7.84 -17.44 -0.40
C ASN A 267 6.60 -18.19 -0.93
N ALA A 268 5.41 -17.58 -0.84
CA ALA A 268 4.17 -18.13 -1.37
C ALA A 268 4.29 -18.50 -2.86
N ALA A 269 4.94 -17.65 -3.68
CA ALA A 269 5.18 -17.93 -5.09
C ALA A 269 6.13 -19.11 -5.35
N LEU A 270 7.05 -19.39 -4.43
CA LEU A 270 7.97 -20.53 -4.52
C LEU A 270 7.35 -21.84 -4.00
N THR A 271 6.22 -21.78 -3.29
CA THR A 271 5.50 -22.97 -2.80
C THR A 271 4.40 -23.43 -3.78
N GLN A 272 3.96 -24.68 -3.62
CA GLN A 272 2.79 -25.25 -4.30
C GLN A 272 1.46 -24.94 -3.59
N GLN A 273 1.47 -24.06 -2.58
CA GLN A 273 0.26 -23.70 -1.84
C GLN A 273 -0.63 -22.76 -2.66
N GLU A 274 -1.94 -22.96 -2.59
CA GLU A 274 -2.95 -22.10 -3.23
C GLU A 274 -3.41 -20.99 -2.27
N PHE A 275 -3.51 -19.77 -2.79
CA PHE A 275 -3.86 -18.52 -2.09
C PHE A 275 -5.02 -17.74 -2.73
N GLY A 276 -5.79 -18.34 -3.65
CA GLY A 276 -6.99 -17.72 -4.21
C GLY A 276 -6.70 -16.68 -5.31
N LEU A 277 -7.32 -15.50 -5.27
CA LEU A 277 -7.02 -14.41 -6.24
C LEU A 277 -5.56 -13.95 -6.15
N VAL A 278 -4.94 -14.05 -4.97
CA VAL A 278 -3.52 -13.76 -4.77
C VAL A 278 -2.64 -14.60 -5.69
N ASP A 279 -3.01 -15.85 -6.03
CA ASP A 279 -2.19 -16.65 -6.96
C ASP A 279 -2.12 -16.05 -8.36
N ASN A 280 -3.20 -15.43 -8.83
CA ASN A 280 -3.20 -14.74 -10.13
C ASN A 280 -2.26 -13.53 -10.08
N TRP A 281 -2.18 -12.84 -8.93
CA TRP A 281 -1.23 -11.75 -8.73
C TRP A 281 0.22 -12.25 -8.63
N LEU A 282 0.45 -13.32 -7.87
CA LEU A 282 1.75 -13.97 -7.70
C LEU A 282 2.24 -14.67 -8.99
N ARG A 283 1.38 -14.86 -9.99
CA ARG A 283 1.75 -15.48 -11.26
C ARG A 283 2.95 -14.80 -11.91
N ASN A 284 3.04 -13.47 -11.83
CA ASN A 284 4.19 -12.74 -12.36
C ASN A 284 5.52 -13.15 -11.71
N ILE A 285 5.50 -13.48 -10.41
CA ILE A 285 6.67 -13.97 -9.68
C ILE A 285 6.91 -15.45 -10.02
N LYS A 286 5.86 -16.26 -10.12
CA LYS A 286 5.95 -17.67 -10.57
C LYS A 286 6.53 -17.78 -11.98
N ASP A 287 6.24 -16.84 -12.88
CA ASP A 287 6.81 -16.79 -14.23
C ASP A 287 8.32 -16.53 -14.21
N LEU A 288 8.83 -15.75 -13.23
CA LEU A 288 10.26 -15.58 -13.04
C LEU A 288 10.93 -16.90 -12.62
N TYR A 289 10.28 -17.70 -11.77
CA TYR A 289 10.78 -19.03 -11.44
C TYR A 289 10.91 -19.90 -12.69
N ILE A 290 9.82 -19.98 -13.47
CA ILE A 290 9.75 -20.84 -14.65
C ILE A 290 10.79 -20.43 -15.70
N THR A 291 10.90 -19.13 -15.97
CA THR A 291 11.82 -18.59 -16.98
C THR A 291 13.29 -18.79 -16.57
N ASN A 292 13.58 -18.81 -15.27
CA ASN A 292 14.94 -18.95 -14.73
C ASN A 292 15.14 -20.28 -13.98
N HIS A 293 14.36 -21.32 -14.32
CA HIS A 293 14.29 -22.58 -13.57
C HIS A 293 15.68 -23.21 -13.35
N GLN A 294 16.51 -23.24 -14.40
CA GLN A 294 17.86 -23.82 -14.30
C GLN A 294 18.75 -23.12 -13.27
N GLN A 295 18.60 -21.81 -13.07
CA GLN A 295 19.35 -21.07 -12.07
C GLN A 295 18.85 -21.40 -10.66
N PHE A 296 17.53 -21.49 -10.49
CA PHE A 296 16.91 -21.81 -9.21
C PHE A 296 17.20 -23.25 -8.73
N GLU A 297 17.19 -24.23 -9.65
CA GLU A 297 17.49 -25.64 -9.31
C GLU A 297 18.95 -25.88 -8.89
N ARG A 298 19.87 -25.00 -9.29
CA ARG A 298 21.28 -25.07 -8.85
C ARG A 298 21.48 -24.60 -7.41
N ILE A 299 20.56 -23.78 -6.89
CA ILE A 299 20.65 -23.23 -5.54
C ILE A 299 19.96 -24.19 -4.58
N THR A 300 20.76 -24.83 -3.72
CA THR A 300 20.28 -25.78 -2.71
C THR A 300 19.77 -25.09 -1.46
N ASP A 301 20.33 -23.93 -1.10
CA ASP A 301 19.89 -23.14 0.06
C ASP A 301 18.59 -22.39 -0.26
N GLU A 302 17.55 -22.65 0.53
CA GLU A 302 16.22 -22.06 0.32
C GLU A 302 16.24 -20.53 0.43
N LYS A 303 17.06 -19.99 1.33
CA LYS A 303 17.13 -18.55 1.57
C LYS A 303 17.86 -17.83 0.45
N GLU A 304 18.92 -18.41 -0.10
CA GLU A 304 19.57 -17.91 -1.31
C GLU A 304 18.61 -17.93 -2.50
N ARG A 305 17.78 -18.97 -2.61
CA ARG A 305 16.74 -19.07 -3.64
C ARG A 305 15.70 -17.95 -3.51
N GLN A 306 15.22 -17.71 -2.28
CA GLN A 306 14.30 -16.61 -1.97
C GLN A 306 14.94 -15.24 -2.22
N ASP A 307 16.23 -15.09 -1.88
CA ASP A 307 16.96 -13.86 -2.10
C ASP A 307 17.11 -13.55 -3.60
N LEU A 308 17.50 -14.54 -4.40
CA LEU A 308 17.58 -14.41 -5.86
C LEU A 308 16.21 -14.06 -6.44
N MET A 309 15.14 -14.76 -6.05
CA MET A 309 13.78 -14.46 -6.52
C MET A 309 13.38 -13.02 -6.22
N THR A 310 13.71 -12.54 -5.02
CA THR A 310 13.46 -11.14 -4.62
C THR A 310 14.20 -10.15 -5.52
N GLU A 311 15.49 -10.40 -5.78
CA GLU A 311 16.32 -9.53 -6.63
C GLU A 311 15.86 -9.53 -8.10
N LEU A 312 15.52 -10.71 -8.64
CA LEU A 312 14.98 -10.84 -10.00
C LEU A 312 13.61 -10.16 -10.13
N ASN A 313 12.76 -10.27 -9.11
CA ASN A 313 11.48 -9.59 -9.09
C ASN A 313 11.65 -8.06 -9.10
N VAL A 314 12.55 -7.51 -8.27
CA VAL A 314 12.89 -6.08 -8.32
C VAL A 314 13.45 -5.68 -9.68
N ALA A 315 14.33 -6.49 -10.26
CA ALA A 315 14.87 -6.23 -11.60
C ALA A 315 13.77 -6.22 -12.67
N LYS A 316 12.83 -7.16 -12.62
CA LYS A 316 11.69 -7.24 -13.54
C LYS A 316 10.74 -6.07 -13.35
N SER A 317 10.48 -5.65 -12.12
CA SER A 317 9.65 -4.47 -11.84
C SER A 317 10.30 -3.19 -12.38
N VAL A 318 11.61 -3.01 -12.21
CA VAL A 318 12.35 -1.91 -12.86
C VAL A 318 12.23 -1.99 -14.38
N TYR A 319 12.47 -3.16 -14.97
CA TYR A 319 12.33 -3.38 -16.41
C TYR A 319 10.93 -2.99 -16.92
N ASN A 320 9.88 -3.43 -16.23
CA ASN A 320 8.49 -3.14 -16.61
C ASN A 320 8.17 -1.64 -16.48
N ILE A 321 8.59 -0.99 -15.38
CA ILE A 321 8.41 0.45 -15.16
C ILE A 321 9.08 1.25 -16.28
N CYS A 322 10.31 0.89 -16.64
CA CYS A 322 11.03 1.53 -17.73
C CYS A 322 10.28 1.41 -19.07
N HIS A 323 9.56 0.32 -19.33
CA HIS A 323 8.79 0.14 -20.56
C HIS A 323 7.41 0.83 -20.56
N THR A 324 6.99 1.46 -19.46
CA THR A 324 5.74 2.21 -19.45
C THR A 324 5.82 3.43 -20.35
N ARG A 325 4.72 3.78 -21.02
CA ARG A 325 4.64 5.04 -21.79
C ARG A 325 4.89 6.28 -20.94
N ILE A 326 4.65 6.22 -19.64
CA ILE A 326 4.91 7.33 -18.71
C ILE A 326 6.42 7.61 -18.65
N VAL A 327 7.22 6.59 -18.37
CA VAL A 327 8.69 6.72 -18.26
C VAL A 327 9.32 6.99 -19.62
N GLN A 328 8.90 6.25 -20.65
CA GLN A 328 9.39 6.44 -22.01
C GLN A 328 9.13 7.86 -22.54
N ASN A 329 7.91 8.39 -22.34
CA ASN A 329 7.59 9.76 -22.76
C ASN A 329 8.34 10.81 -21.94
N ALA A 330 8.67 10.54 -20.67
CA ALA A 330 9.50 11.44 -19.86
C ALA A 330 10.91 11.54 -20.44
N TRP A 331 11.54 10.40 -20.75
CA TRP A 331 12.85 10.36 -21.41
C TRP A 331 12.85 11.00 -22.80
N LEU A 332 11.82 10.72 -23.62
CA LEU A 332 11.69 11.31 -24.95
C LEU A 332 11.58 12.85 -24.91
N ARG A 333 11.00 13.41 -23.85
CA ARG A 333 10.92 14.87 -23.64
C ARG A 333 12.17 15.46 -22.96
N GLY A 334 13.21 14.66 -22.73
CA GLY A 334 14.45 15.10 -22.08
C GLY A 334 14.31 15.35 -20.58
N GLN A 335 13.25 14.85 -19.93
CA GLN A 335 13.11 14.94 -18.48
C GLN A 335 14.13 14.03 -17.80
N GLU A 336 14.89 14.56 -16.85
CA GLU A 336 15.79 13.75 -16.03
C GLU A 336 14.98 12.84 -15.11
N LEU A 337 14.91 11.56 -15.47
CA LEU A 337 14.21 10.52 -14.71
C LEU A 337 15.11 9.29 -14.59
N ASN A 338 15.38 8.87 -13.36
CA ASN A 338 16.20 7.70 -13.07
C ASN A 338 15.35 6.63 -12.38
N VAL A 339 15.41 5.38 -12.86
CA VAL A 339 14.73 4.24 -12.22
C VAL A 339 15.78 3.36 -11.54
N HIS A 340 15.56 3.06 -10.26
CA HIS A 340 16.52 2.34 -9.40
C HIS A 340 15.91 1.06 -8.82
N GLY A 341 16.71 0.01 -8.71
CA GLY A 341 16.30 -1.25 -8.07
C GLY A 341 17.04 -1.49 -6.76
N TRP A 342 16.32 -1.50 -5.64
CA TRP A 342 16.85 -1.69 -4.29
C TRP A 342 16.11 -2.79 -3.55
N CYS A 343 16.81 -3.52 -2.67
CA CYS A 343 16.24 -4.49 -1.73
C CYS A 343 16.64 -4.15 -0.30
N TYR A 344 15.94 -4.68 0.70
CA TYR A 344 16.35 -4.53 2.10
C TYR A 344 16.02 -5.79 2.91
N ARG A 345 16.68 -5.96 4.06
CA ARG A 345 16.39 -7.05 5.02
C ARG A 345 15.84 -6.46 6.30
N LEU A 346 14.80 -7.08 6.85
CA LEU A 346 14.26 -6.68 8.16
C LEU A 346 15.28 -6.87 9.30
N LYS A 347 16.13 -7.90 9.21
CA LYS A 347 17.14 -8.24 10.24
C LYS A 347 18.18 -7.15 10.51
N ASP A 348 18.35 -6.21 9.59
CA ASP A 348 19.31 -5.11 9.71
C ASP A 348 18.76 -3.74 9.31
N GLY A 349 17.61 -3.68 8.63
CA GLY A 349 17.02 -2.42 8.16
C GLY A 349 17.85 -1.71 7.09
N ILE A 350 18.84 -2.40 6.49
CA ILE A 350 19.77 -1.79 5.53
C ILE A 350 19.25 -1.99 4.12
N ILE A 351 19.06 -0.86 3.41
CA ILE A 351 18.78 -0.83 1.98
C ILE A 351 20.07 -1.15 1.22
N ARG A 352 19.95 -2.12 0.32
CA ARG A 352 20.98 -2.65 -0.56
C ARG A 352 20.65 -2.25 -1.98
N ASP A 353 21.60 -1.56 -2.58
CA ASP A 353 21.52 -1.15 -3.98
C ASP A 353 21.93 -2.33 -4.88
N LEU A 354 20.98 -2.82 -5.69
CA LEU A 354 21.22 -3.92 -6.64
C LEU A 354 22.08 -3.50 -7.83
N LYS A 355 22.54 -2.24 -7.86
CA LYS A 355 23.28 -1.65 -8.99
C LYS A 355 22.45 -1.58 -10.27
N ILE A 356 21.13 -1.59 -10.11
CA ILE A 356 20.17 -1.34 -11.18
C ILE A 356 19.89 0.17 -11.18
N ARG A 357 20.37 0.84 -12.21
CA ARG A 357 20.09 2.26 -12.46
C ARG A 357 19.88 2.47 -13.96
N VAL A 358 18.65 2.76 -14.34
CA VAL A 358 18.29 3.04 -15.73
C VAL A 358 18.02 4.54 -15.87
N THR A 359 18.72 5.18 -16.80
CA THR A 359 18.58 6.63 -17.06
C THR A 359 18.01 6.94 -18.44
N GLY A 360 17.77 5.92 -19.26
CA GLY A 360 17.33 6.03 -20.64
C GLY A 360 16.93 4.67 -21.20
N GLU A 361 16.16 4.69 -22.29
CA GLU A 361 15.60 3.51 -22.95
C GLU A 361 16.68 2.54 -23.46
N ASP A 362 17.79 3.09 -23.96
CA ASP A 362 18.94 2.35 -24.51
C ASP A 362 19.63 1.43 -23.50
N GLN A 363 19.48 1.71 -22.21
CA GLN A 363 20.13 0.96 -21.13
C GLN A 363 19.29 -0.20 -20.59
N VAL A 364 17.97 -0.20 -20.85
CA VAL A 364 17.00 -1.06 -20.15
C VAL A 364 17.33 -2.54 -20.35
N GLU A 365 17.49 -2.97 -21.60
CA GLU A 365 17.77 -4.36 -21.96
C GLU A 365 19.09 -4.85 -21.41
N ALA A 366 20.16 -4.06 -21.55
CA ALA A 366 21.50 -4.43 -21.10
C ALA A 366 21.57 -4.60 -19.57
N ILE A 367 20.92 -3.69 -18.82
CA ILE A 367 20.89 -3.76 -17.35
C ILE A 367 20.07 -4.95 -16.89
N TYR A 368 18.92 -5.21 -17.51
CA TYR A 368 18.07 -6.33 -17.11
C TYR A 368 18.72 -7.69 -17.41
N ARG A 369 19.34 -7.88 -18.58
CA ARG A 369 20.09 -9.11 -18.90
C ARG A 369 21.20 -9.39 -17.90
N LYS A 370 21.97 -8.36 -17.53
CA LYS A 370 23.02 -8.48 -16.50
C LYS A 370 22.50 -8.98 -15.15
N MET A 371 21.23 -8.71 -14.81
CA MET A 371 20.62 -9.22 -13.59
C MET A 371 20.20 -10.69 -13.71
N LEU A 372 19.78 -11.13 -14.90
CA LEU A 372 19.48 -12.55 -15.18
C LEU A 372 20.75 -13.41 -15.18
N ASP A 373 21.82 -12.88 -15.76
CA ASP A 373 23.13 -13.54 -15.88
C ASP A 373 23.95 -13.50 -14.58
N LYS A 374 23.36 -13.00 -13.48
CA LYS A 374 24.06 -12.90 -12.19
C LYS A 374 24.33 -14.30 -11.66
N GLU A 375 25.52 -14.81 -11.95
CA GLU A 375 26.07 -15.98 -11.26
C GLU A 375 26.18 -15.64 -9.77
N HIS A 376 25.39 -16.32 -8.95
CA HIS A 376 25.68 -16.35 -7.52
C HIS A 376 27.03 -17.06 -7.37
N PRO A 377 28.02 -16.46 -6.68
CA PRO A 377 29.27 -17.14 -6.44
C PRO A 377 28.97 -18.51 -5.84
N GLU A 378 29.56 -19.54 -6.44
CA GLU A 378 29.42 -20.93 -6.05
C GLU A 378 29.47 -21.08 -4.53
N ALA A 379 28.50 -21.82 -3.99
CA ALA A 379 28.31 -22.11 -2.57
C ALA A 379 29.57 -22.66 -1.89
#